data_AF-A0A7K8KL88-F1
#
_entry.id   AF-A0A7K8KL88-F1
#
_cell.length_a   1.000
_cell.length_b   1.000
_cell.length_c   1.000
_cell.angle_alpha   90.00
_cell.angle_beta   90.00
_cell.angle_gamma   90.00
#
_symmetry.space_group_name_H-M   'P 1'
#
loop_
_entity.id
_entity.type
_entity.pdbx_description
1 polymer ?
#
loop_
_entity_poly.entity_id
_entity_poly.type
_entity_poly.pdbx_seq_one_letter_code
_entity_poly.pdbx_strand_id
1 'polypeptide(L)'
;GAVKPRVSYRRELELKSNLQELLIYIVFLTDLCILVFGMVSRDMYYLNKVMSRLFLEPSSSKENSSGFGSIWSRADFWRFAEGPLLDGLYWDKRYDNMTLTLQNSSSHIYYENLLLGVAQIRQLKVRNNTCSIYPYFRTLLEDCYSEYRYQVEDRSEFGLRKEPEWEYTSASSLSPWYWGSMGFYSSGGYMFTLPKSKQESMEKLVFLRQNNWLTKGTRVVFIDFSTYNANINLFCVIKLVVEFPATGSALTSSHIYSVKLLRYVTYYDYFLASCEVIFCLFIITFIIQEAIKMVKLKKKYFRSAWNWLDLVFLVVSILAIAFNIYRTVEVSLLMEELLSNDEVYPDFYFLAFWQVLYNNMIAVNIFFAWIKVFKYASFNRTMTQLSSTLSRCAKDIIGFSGMFFIIFFAYAQLGYLVFGAQVEEFSSFQNCIFTQFRIILGDFNFKTTEAADRILGPIYFITFVFFVFFILLNMFLAIINNTFSEVKTEFKVMPSQELQITDLFSRSCNKALVKLKLKKPGTDTTQADESLE
;
A
#
# COMPACT_ATOMS: atom_id res chain seq x y z
N GLY A 1 45.76 41.41 -28.09
CA GLY A 1 44.61 41.34 -27.17
C GLY A 1 43.75 40.13 -27.51
N ALA A 2 43.90 39.04 -26.76
CA ALA A 2 43.07 37.85 -26.94
C ALA A 2 41.84 37.97 -26.04
N VAL A 3 40.66 38.04 -26.66
CA VAL A 3 39.36 38.09 -25.98
C VAL A 3 39.15 36.78 -25.22
N LYS A 4 39.25 36.80 -23.89
CA LYS A 4 38.81 35.70 -23.02
C LYS A 4 37.30 35.46 -23.25
N PRO A 5 36.84 34.20 -23.38
CA PRO A 5 35.53 33.91 -23.95
C PRO A 5 34.39 34.24 -22.99
N ARG A 6 33.35 34.92 -23.50
CA ARG A 6 32.03 35.17 -22.87
C ARG A 6 31.28 33.91 -22.37
N VAL A 7 31.84 32.71 -22.56
CA VAL A 7 31.23 31.41 -22.22
C VAL A 7 31.18 31.17 -20.69
N SER A 8 32.04 31.81 -19.89
CA SER A 8 32.05 31.68 -18.42
C SER A 8 30.77 32.22 -17.77
N TYR A 9 30.34 33.41 -18.17
CA TYR A 9 29.24 34.13 -17.50
C TYR A 9 27.88 33.45 -17.68
N ARG A 10 27.60 32.92 -18.88
CA ARG A 10 26.35 32.18 -19.15
C ARG A 10 26.28 30.88 -18.33
N ARG A 11 27.41 30.17 -18.20
CA ARG A 11 27.51 28.96 -17.38
C ARG A 11 27.39 29.25 -15.89
N GLU A 12 27.97 30.34 -15.41
CA GLU A 12 27.78 30.80 -14.02
C GLU A 12 26.31 31.15 -13.71
N LEU A 13 25.60 31.76 -14.67
CA LEU A 13 24.17 32.05 -14.54
C LEU A 13 23.32 30.78 -14.51
N GLU A 14 23.59 29.83 -15.41
CA GLU A 14 22.91 28.52 -15.45
C GLU A 14 23.15 27.74 -14.16
N LEU A 15 24.39 27.71 -13.65
CA LEU A 15 24.71 27.07 -12.37
C LEU A 15 23.97 27.72 -11.19
N LYS A 16 23.94 29.06 -11.13
CA LYS A 16 23.24 29.78 -10.06
C LYS A 16 21.73 29.56 -10.12
N SER A 17 21.14 29.56 -11.32
CA SER A 17 19.72 29.27 -11.53
C SER A 17 19.36 27.87 -11.08
N ASN A 18 20.13 26.87 -11.51
CA ASN A 18 19.86 25.49 -11.17
C ASN A 18 20.07 25.21 -9.66
N LEU A 19 21.03 25.88 -9.00
CA LEU A 19 21.22 25.79 -7.55
C LEU A 19 20.03 26.40 -6.79
N GLN A 20 19.48 27.51 -7.27
CA GLN A 20 18.26 28.10 -6.71
C GLN A 20 17.06 27.17 -6.88
N GLU A 21 16.90 26.55 -8.06
CA GLU A 21 15.86 25.54 -8.28
C GLU A 21 16.01 24.32 -7.36
N LEU A 22 17.24 23.84 -7.15
CA LEU A 22 17.52 22.75 -6.21
C LEU A 22 17.11 23.13 -4.77
N LEU A 23 17.46 24.34 -4.31
CA LEU A 23 17.11 24.79 -2.96
C LEU A 23 15.58 24.88 -2.78
N ILE A 24 14.86 25.44 -3.76
CA ILE A 24 13.40 25.50 -3.75
C ILE A 24 12.81 24.09 -3.75
N TYR A 25 13.38 23.17 -4.53
CA TYR A 25 12.93 21.79 -4.59
C TYR A 25 13.18 21.02 -3.28
N ILE A 26 14.30 21.29 -2.60
CA ILE A 26 14.58 20.72 -1.27
C ILE A 26 13.55 21.22 -0.25
N VAL A 27 13.23 22.52 -0.25
CA VAL A 27 12.20 23.07 0.65
C VAL A 27 10.84 22.40 0.39
N PHE A 28 10.47 22.26 -0.88
CA PHE A 28 9.26 21.52 -1.28
C PHE A 28 9.28 20.06 -0.80
N LEU A 29 10.41 19.37 -0.99
CA LEU A 29 10.54 17.97 -0.58
C LEU A 29 10.47 17.82 0.94
N THR A 30 11.05 18.76 1.71
CA THR A 30 10.94 18.77 3.17
C THR A 30 9.51 19.00 3.63
N ASP A 31 8.78 19.92 3.00
CA ASP A 31 7.37 20.17 3.30
C ASP A 31 6.50 18.94 3.00
N LEU A 32 6.69 18.31 1.84
CA LEU A 32 6.01 17.06 1.47
C LEU A 32 6.31 15.93 2.47
N CYS A 33 7.56 15.81 2.92
CA CYS A 33 7.95 14.82 3.92
C CYS A 33 7.28 15.08 5.27
N ILE A 34 7.24 16.34 5.73
CA ILE A 34 6.53 16.73 6.97
C ILE A 34 5.04 16.37 6.88
N LEU A 35 4.40 16.63 5.74
CA LEU A 35 3.00 16.28 5.52
C LEU A 35 2.75 14.78 5.69
N VAL A 36 3.56 13.94 5.04
CA VAL A 36 3.33 12.50 5.05
C VAL A 36 3.72 11.84 6.35
N PHE A 37 4.84 12.23 6.96
CA PHE A 37 5.18 11.77 8.31
C PHE A 37 4.21 12.28 9.38
N GLY A 38 3.63 13.47 9.20
CA GLY A 38 2.58 13.99 10.08
C GLY A 38 1.27 13.21 10.00
N MET A 39 0.97 12.59 8.85
CA MET A 39 -0.23 11.76 8.67
C MET A 39 -0.07 10.33 9.19
N VAL A 40 1.15 9.78 9.18
CA VAL A 40 1.41 8.39 9.57
C VAL A 40 2.14 8.36 10.91
N SER A 41 1.41 8.04 11.99
CA SER A 41 2.00 7.93 13.33
C SER A 41 2.46 6.49 13.62
N ARG A 42 3.42 6.35 14.56
CA ARG A 42 3.84 5.03 15.07
C ARG A 42 2.70 4.31 15.78
N ASP A 43 1.79 5.06 16.39
CA ASP A 43 0.67 4.52 17.16
C ASP A 43 -0.31 3.73 16.29
N MET A 44 -0.43 4.09 15.00
CA MET A 44 -1.19 3.32 14.01
C MET A 44 -0.73 1.86 13.93
N TYR A 45 0.58 1.60 13.97
CA TYR A 45 1.12 0.23 13.96
C TYR A 45 0.74 -0.54 15.23
N TYR A 46 0.91 0.07 16.40
CA TYR A 46 0.60 -0.60 17.67
C TYR A 46 -0.89 -0.86 17.82
N LEU A 47 -1.75 0.09 17.42
CA LEU A 47 -3.20 -0.08 17.43
C LEU A 47 -3.61 -1.27 16.54
N ASN A 48 -3.12 -1.33 15.31
CA ASN A 48 -3.41 -2.44 14.40
C ASN A 48 -2.90 -3.77 14.95
N LYS A 49 -1.72 -3.78 15.57
CA LYS A 49 -1.13 -4.99 16.17
C LYS A 49 -1.94 -5.50 17.37
N VAL A 50 -2.39 -4.61 18.24
CA VAL A 50 -3.22 -4.96 19.41
C VAL A 50 -4.57 -5.52 18.97
N MET A 51 -5.23 -4.87 18.01
CA MET A 51 -6.49 -5.36 17.44
C MET A 51 -6.30 -6.69 16.69
N SER A 52 -5.22 -6.83 15.94
CA SER A 52 -4.85 -8.07 15.26
C SER A 52 -4.68 -9.23 16.25
N ARG A 53 -3.97 -9.02 17.36
CA ARG A 53 -3.80 -10.04 18.40
C ARG A 53 -5.11 -10.41 19.08
N LEU A 54 -5.98 -9.44 19.33
CA LEU A 54 -7.25 -9.68 20.01
C LEU A 54 -8.19 -10.57 19.18
N PHE A 55 -8.30 -10.32 17.88
CA PHE A 55 -9.28 -11.00 17.03
C PHE A 55 -8.71 -12.16 16.21
N LEU A 56 -7.43 -12.11 15.82
CA LEU A 56 -6.84 -13.10 14.91
C LEU A 56 -6.13 -14.25 15.64
N GLU A 57 -5.38 -13.93 16.70
CA GLU A 57 -4.62 -14.92 17.46
C GLU A 57 -5.53 -15.66 18.45
N PRO A 58 -5.27 -16.95 18.72
CA PRO A 58 -6.02 -17.69 19.73
C PRO A 58 -5.80 -17.06 21.12
N SER A 59 -6.86 -16.96 21.91
CA SER A 59 -6.74 -16.43 23.28
C SER A 59 -5.99 -17.45 24.16
N SER A 60 -4.96 -17.00 24.88
CA SER A 60 -4.10 -17.86 25.70
C SER A 60 -4.78 -18.43 26.95
N SER A 61 -6.03 -18.04 27.23
CA SER A 61 -6.70 -18.30 28.51
C SER A 61 -7.62 -19.53 28.52
N LYS A 62 -7.97 -20.10 27.35
CA LYS A 62 -8.80 -21.31 27.24
C LYS A 62 -8.07 -22.33 26.36
N GLU A 63 -7.77 -23.52 26.89
CA GLU A 63 -7.06 -24.60 26.18
C GLU A 63 -7.72 -25.05 24.85
N ASN A 64 -8.95 -24.63 24.57
CA ASN A 64 -9.71 -24.96 23.35
C ASN A 64 -10.13 -23.73 22.50
N SER A 65 -9.62 -22.51 22.75
CA SER A 65 -9.99 -21.35 21.92
C SER A 65 -9.22 -21.31 20.61
N SER A 66 -9.88 -21.75 19.54
CA SER A 66 -9.47 -21.56 18.15
C SER A 66 -9.51 -20.06 17.77
N GLY A 67 -8.37 -19.49 17.36
CA GLY A 67 -8.30 -18.12 16.82
C GLY A 67 -8.97 -18.02 15.45
N PHE A 68 -9.16 -16.79 14.94
CA PHE A 68 -9.78 -16.57 13.62
C PHE A 68 -9.06 -17.33 12.51
N GLY A 69 -7.72 -17.35 12.52
CA GLY A 69 -6.93 -18.06 11.52
C GLY A 69 -7.06 -19.59 11.52
N SER A 70 -7.80 -20.17 12.49
CA SER A 70 -8.02 -21.61 12.61
C SER A 70 -9.44 -22.05 12.21
N ILE A 71 -10.21 -21.19 11.56
CA ILE A 71 -11.55 -21.53 11.05
C ILE A 71 -11.42 -22.35 9.76
N TRP A 72 -11.77 -23.63 9.83
CA TRP A 72 -11.77 -24.56 8.68
C TRP A 72 -13.16 -24.97 8.22
N SER A 73 -14.14 -24.91 9.13
CA SER A 73 -15.51 -25.34 8.87
C SER A 73 -16.52 -24.26 9.25
N ARG A 74 -17.75 -24.41 8.73
CA ARG A 74 -18.90 -23.56 9.11
C ARG A 74 -19.24 -23.69 10.60
N ALA A 75 -18.98 -24.83 11.22
CA ALA A 75 -19.18 -25.02 12.65
C ALA A 75 -18.16 -24.22 13.47
N ASP A 76 -16.90 -24.19 13.02
CA ASP A 76 -15.85 -23.42 13.68
C ASP A 76 -16.08 -21.92 13.54
N PHE A 77 -16.65 -21.46 12.41
CA PHE A 77 -17.09 -20.08 12.26
C PHE A 77 -18.10 -19.70 13.36
N TRP A 78 -19.12 -20.52 13.61
CA TRP A 78 -20.09 -20.23 14.66
C TRP A 78 -19.47 -20.26 16.06
N ARG A 79 -18.56 -21.19 16.33
CA ARG A 79 -17.80 -21.21 17.60
C ARG A 79 -16.97 -19.94 17.79
N PHE A 80 -16.34 -19.44 16.73
CA PHE A 80 -15.62 -18.18 16.74
C PHE A 80 -16.56 -16.99 16.97
N ALA A 81 -17.67 -16.92 16.24
CA ALA A 81 -18.64 -15.83 16.32
C ALA A 81 -19.32 -15.76 17.68
N GLU A 82 -19.70 -16.90 18.27
CA GLU A 82 -20.37 -16.98 19.58
C GLU A 82 -19.41 -16.78 20.77
N GLY A 83 -18.12 -17.09 20.59
CA GLY A 83 -17.12 -17.02 21.67
C GLY A 83 -16.14 -15.87 21.48
N PRO A 84 -14.95 -16.11 20.88
CA PRO A 84 -13.88 -15.14 20.74
C PRO A 84 -14.30 -13.77 20.17
N LEU A 85 -15.22 -13.72 19.21
CA LEU A 85 -15.67 -12.46 18.63
C LEU A 85 -16.43 -11.60 19.64
N LEU A 86 -17.44 -12.17 20.33
CA LEU A 86 -18.21 -11.46 21.35
C LEU A 86 -17.37 -11.13 22.58
N ASP A 87 -16.48 -12.04 22.99
CA ASP A 87 -15.52 -11.80 24.08
C ASP A 87 -14.57 -10.63 23.73
N GLY A 88 -14.21 -10.47 22.45
CA GLY A 88 -13.37 -9.38 21.97
C GLY A 88 -14.10 -8.04 21.83
N LEU A 89 -15.37 -8.05 21.37
CA LEU A 89 -16.18 -6.86 21.16
C LEU A 89 -16.76 -6.28 22.46
N TYR A 90 -17.19 -7.13 23.39
CA TYR A 90 -17.92 -6.74 24.59
C TYR A 90 -17.14 -7.04 25.87
N TRP A 91 -16.63 -5.97 26.48
CA TRP A 91 -15.83 -6.01 27.71
C TRP A 91 -16.66 -5.58 28.92
N ASP A 92 -17.36 -6.54 29.53
CA ASP A 92 -18.30 -6.24 30.63
C ASP A 92 -17.63 -6.15 32.01
N LYS A 93 -16.39 -6.62 32.14
CA LYS A 93 -15.68 -6.73 33.42
C LYS A 93 -14.41 -5.87 33.44
N ARG A 94 -14.32 -4.99 34.43
CA ARG A 94 -13.04 -4.37 34.82
C ARG A 94 -12.21 -5.39 35.62
N TYR A 95 -10.88 -5.24 35.62
CA TYR A 95 -9.93 -6.06 36.38
C TYR A 95 -10.37 -6.37 37.84
N ASP A 96 -11.15 -5.49 38.48
CA ASP A 96 -11.61 -5.66 39.87
C ASP A 96 -12.98 -6.37 40.03
N ASN A 97 -13.48 -7.07 38.99
CA ASN A 97 -14.81 -7.75 39.01
C ASN A 97 -16.02 -6.85 39.34
N MET A 98 -15.83 -5.55 39.52
CA MET A 98 -16.92 -4.59 39.57
C MET A 98 -17.50 -4.48 38.16
N THR A 99 -18.78 -4.83 38.02
CA THR A 99 -19.55 -4.53 36.82
C THR A 99 -19.51 -3.02 36.63
N LEU A 100 -18.98 -2.58 35.49
CA LEU A 100 -19.13 -1.19 35.08
C LEU A 100 -20.64 -0.90 35.06
N THR A 101 -21.11 -0.03 35.96
CA THR A 101 -22.40 0.65 35.76
C THR A 101 -22.19 1.58 34.57
N LEU A 102 -22.22 0.99 33.37
CA LEU A 102 -22.10 1.66 32.09
C LEU A 102 -23.36 2.48 31.91
N GLN A 103 -23.25 3.75 32.32
CA GLN A 103 -24.31 4.74 32.31
C GLN A 103 -24.83 5.00 30.88
N ASN A 104 -24.11 4.54 29.86
CA ASN A 104 -24.53 4.35 28.49
C ASN A 104 -24.00 2.98 28.01
N SER A 105 -24.77 2.25 27.22
CA SER A 105 -24.48 0.90 26.67
C SER A 105 -23.31 0.82 25.68
N SER A 106 -22.22 1.57 25.90
CA SER A 106 -21.06 1.65 25.00
C SER A 106 -19.95 0.68 25.43
N SER A 107 -19.58 -0.24 24.54
CA SER A 107 -18.46 -1.16 24.81
C SER A 107 -17.10 -0.49 24.59
N HIS A 108 -16.18 -0.68 25.54
CA HIS A 108 -14.79 -0.21 25.45
C HIS A 108 -13.82 -1.40 25.41
N ILE A 109 -13.24 -1.65 24.25
CA ILE A 109 -12.23 -2.68 24.02
C ILE A 109 -10.90 -2.24 24.65
N TYR A 110 -10.34 -3.09 25.52
CA TYR A 110 -9.18 -2.75 26.37
C TYR A 110 -9.37 -1.47 27.19
N TYR A 111 -10.63 -1.12 27.54
CA TYR A 111 -10.99 0.08 28.30
C TYR A 111 -10.73 1.43 27.60
N GLU A 112 -9.93 1.48 26.53
CA GLU A 112 -9.55 2.73 25.85
C GLU A 112 -10.19 2.89 24.46
N ASN A 113 -10.48 1.79 23.76
CA ASN A 113 -11.02 1.85 22.40
C ASN A 113 -12.54 1.73 22.44
N LEU A 114 -13.24 2.78 22.07
CA LEU A 114 -14.70 2.80 21.97
C LEU A 114 -15.15 2.02 20.72
N LEU A 115 -16.09 1.09 20.88
CA LEU A 115 -16.79 0.49 19.73
C LEU A 115 -17.79 1.50 19.17
N LEU A 116 -17.68 1.80 17.87
CA LEU A 116 -18.55 2.75 17.19
C LEU A 116 -19.76 2.04 16.58
N GLY A 117 -20.96 2.47 16.98
CA GLY A 117 -22.22 1.87 16.55
C GLY A 117 -22.31 0.41 16.99
N VAL A 118 -22.52 -0.48 16.02
CA VAL A 118 -22.64 -1.94 16.22
C VAL A 118 -21.85 -2.69 15.15
N ALA A 119 -21.45 -3.93 15.44
CA ALA A 119 -20.84 -4.79 14.44
C ALA A 119 -21.89 -5.33 13.47
N GLN A 120 -21.53 -5.44 12.19
CA GLN A 120 -22.38 -5.96 11.13
C GLN A 120 -21.78 -7.23 10.53
N ILE A 121 -22.62 -8.24 10.33
CA ILE A 121 -22.26 -9.48 9.66
C ILE A 121 -23.02 -9.54 8.34
N ARG A 122 -22.30 -9.75 7.24
CA ARG A 122 -22.84 -9.80 5.87
C ARG A 122 -22.42 -11.08 5.17
N GLN A 123 -23.32 -11.66 4.39
CA GLN A 123 -23.09 -12.91 3.66
C GLN A 123 -23.50 -12.79 2.19
N LEU A 124 -22.73 -13.47 1.33
CA LEU A 124 -23.08 -13.70 -0.06
C LEU A 124 -23.33 -15.18 -0.34
N LYS A 125 -24.34 -15.42 -1.17
CA LYS A 125 -24.83 -16.75 -1.53
C LYS A 125 -24.93 -16.91 -3.04
N VAL A 126 -24.83 -18.16 -3.48
CA VAL A 126 -25.02 -18.58 -4.86
C VAL A 126 -26.33 -19.34 -4.98
N ARG A 127 -27.04 -19.14 -6.10
CA ARG A 127 -28.32 -19.80 -6.38
C ARG A 127 -28.16 -21.33 -6.40
N ASN A 128 -29.27 -22.04 -6.19
CA ASN A 128 -29.24 -23.49 -6.29
C ASN A 128 -29.06 -23.94 -7.75
N ASN A 129 -28.38 -25.07 -7.96
CA ASN A 129 -28.15 -25.72 -9.25
C ASN A 129 -27.46 -24.83 -10.31
N THR A 130 -26.44 -24.09 -9.90
CA THR A 130 -25.65 -23.25 -10.82
C THR A 130 -24.55 -24.00 -11.56
N CYS A 131 -24.22 -25.22 -11.12
CA CYS A 131 -23.29 -26.10 -11.82
C CYS A 131 -23.98 -27.34 -12.39
N SER A 132 -23.42 -27.84 -13.50
CA SER A 132 -23.90 -29.04 -14.18
C SER A 132 -23.29 -30.28 -13.54
N ILE A 133 -24.10 -31.06 -12.83
CA ILE A 133 -23.70 -32.37 -12.32
C ILE A 133 -23.62 -33.36 -13.50
N TYR A 134 -22.55 -34.14 -13.57
CA TYR A 134 -22.38 -35.16 -14.60
C TYR A 134 -23.47 -36.25 -14.47
N PRO A 135 -24.08 -36.75 -15.56
CA PRO A 135 -25.25 -37.63 -15.50
C PRO A 135 -25.13 -38.86 -14.57
N TYR A 136 -23.96 -39.51 -14.51
CA TYR A 136 -23.73 -40.66 -13.61
C TYR A 136 -23.88 -40.36 -12.12
N PHE A 137 -23.66 -39.10 -11.69
CA PHE A 137 -23.73 -38.71 -10.29
C PHE A 137 -25.02 -37.99 -9.91
N ARG A 138 -25.95 -37.78 -10.87
CA ARG A 138 -27.20 -37.05 -10.62
C ARG A 138 -28.14 -37.76 -9.62
N THR A 139 -28.04 -39.08 -9.50
CA THR A 139 -28.79 -39.85 -8.51
C THR A 139 -28.23 -39.74 -7.09
N LEU A 140 -26.96 -39.32 -6.95
CA LEU A 140 -26.25 -39.20 -5.68
C LEU A 140 -26.19 -37.76 -5.16
N LEU A 141 -26.30 -36.78 -6.05
CA LEU A 141 -26.18 -35.36 -5.77
C LEU A 141 -27.40 -34.62 -6.35
N GLU A 142 -28.24 -34.08 -5.46
CA GLU A 142 -29.44 -33.32 -5.84
C GLU A 142 -29.13 -31.84 -6.10
N ASP A 143 -28.19 -31.26 -5.35
CA ASP A 143 -27.85 -29.84 -5.39
C ASP A 143 -26.40 -29.60 -5.83
N CYS A 144 -26.19 -28.55 -6.64
CA CYS A 144 -24.87 -28.12 -7.09
C CYS A 144 -24.67 -26.61 -6.94
N TYR A 145 -23.60 -26.19 -6.26
CA TYR A 145 -23.24 -24.79 -6.09
C TYR A 145 -21.87 -24.50 -6.72
N SER A 146 -21.84 -23.64 -7.74
CA SER A 146 -20.61 -23.20 -8.40
C SER A 146 -19.79 -22.26 -7.53
N GLU A 147 -18.61 -21.89 -8.02
CA GLU A 147 -17.86 -20.72 -7.52
C GLU A 147 -18.70 -19.43 -7.62
N TYR A 148 -18.33 -18.43 -6.81
CA TYR A 148 -19.01 -17.15 -6.82
C TYR A 148 -18.75 -16.42 -8.14
N ARG A 149 -19.83 -16.03 -8.83
CA ARG A 149 -19.82 -15.01 -9.88
C ARG A 149 -21.01 -14.12 -9.66
N TYR A 150 -20.87 -12.83 -9.98
CA TYR A 150 -21.96 -11.86 -9.82
C TYR A 150 -23.27 -12.29 -10.53
N GLN A 151 -23.16 -12.97 -11.67
CA GLN A 151 -24.32 -13.47 -12.43
C GLN A 151 -25.09 -14.58 -11.71
N VAL A 152 -24.45 -15.38 -10.86
CA VAL A 152 -25.06 -16.54 -10.18
C VAL A 152 -25.38 -16.25 -8.72
N GLU A 153 -25.16 -15.02 -8.27
CA GLU A 153 -25.53 -14.51 -6.95
C GLU A 153 -27.01 -14.73 -6.66
N ASP A 154 -27.32 -15.23 -5.48
CA ASP A 154 -28.68 -15.39 -4.99
C ASP A 154 -29.19 -14.10 -4.37
N ARG A 155 -30.35 -13.66 -4.85
CA ARG A 155 -31.04 -12.44 -4.40
C ARG A 155 -32.43 -12.74 -3.85
N SER A 156 -32.81 -14.02 -3.81
CA SER A 156 -34.11 -14.44 -3.33
C SER A 156 -34.15 -14.47 -1.80
N GLU A 157 -35.28 -14.14 -1.19
CA GLU A 157 -35.45 -14.32 0.25
C GLU A 157 -35.32 -15.80 0.63
N PHE A 158 -34.63 -16.10 1.74
CA PHE A 158 -34.45 -17.48 2.22
C PHE A 158 -34.80 -17.61 3.70
N GLY A 159 -34.91 -18.84 4.23
CA GLY A 159 -35.19 -19.02 5.66
C GLY A 159 -36.50 -18.36 6.12
N LEU A 160 -36.43 -17.53 7.16
CA LEU A 160 -37.58 -16.88 7.78
C LEU A 160 -37.90 -15.55 7.06
N ARG A 161 -38.69 -15.65 5.98
CA ARG A 161 -39.08 -14.60 5.01
C ARG A 161 -39.70 -13.30 5.56
N LYS A 162 -39.79 -13.10 6.88
CA LYS A 162 -40.38 -11.91 7.51
C LYS A 162 -39.36 -11.04 8.26
N GLU A 163 -38.12 -11.49 8.35
CA GLU A 163 -37.06 -10.85 9.11
C GLU A 163 -36.02 -10.23 8.14
N PRO A 164 -35.53 -9.01 8.40
CA PRO A 164 -34.59 -8.31 7.52
C PRO A 164 -33.27 -9.07 7.36
N GLU A 165 -32.89 -9.92 8.31
CA GLU A 165 -31.69 -10.77 8.26
C GLU A 165 -31.67 -11.77 7.10
N TRP A 166 -32.84 -12.01 6.49
CA TRP A 166 -33.04 -12.97 5.41
C TRP A 166 -33.42 -12.32 4.08
N GLU A 167 -33.55 -10.98 4.07
CA GLU A 167 -33.82 -10.18 2.89
C GLU A 167 -32.51 -9.76 2.21
N TYR A 168 -32.48 -9.77 0.88
CA TYR A 168 -31.31 -9.36 0.13
C TYR A 168 -31.24 -7.84 0.03
N THR A 169 -30.17 -7.24 0.55
CA THR A 169 -29.92 -5.81 0.41
C THR A 169 -29.01 -5.55 -0.79
N SER A 170 -29.47 -4.71 -1.72
CA SER A 170 -28.66 -4.28 -2.86
C SER A 170 -27.61 -3.24 -2.45
N ALA A 171 -26.40 -3.39 -2.98
CA ALA A 171 -25.33 -2.43 -2.80
C ALA A 171 -25.66 -1.04 -3.36
N SER A 172 -25.17 0.02 -2.71
CA SER A 172 -25.09 1.34 -3.31
C SER A 172 -24.12 1.33 -4.49
N SER A 173 -24.41 2.11 -5.54
CA SER A 173 -23.62 2.13 -6.78
C SER A 173 -22.15 2.52 -6.59
N LEU A 174 -21.82 3.22 -5.51
CA LEU A 174 -20.47 3.71 -5.21
C LEU A 174 -19.64 2.73 -4.36
N SER A 175 -20.25 1.68 -3.79
CA SER A 175 -19.55 0.78 -2.87
C SER A 175 -18.52 -0.12 -3.58
N PRO A 176 -17.27 -0.19 -3.09
CA PRO A 176 -16.18 -0.91 -3.73
C PRO A 176 -16.34 -2.39 -3.46
N TRP A 177 -16.17 -3.17 -4.52
CA TRP A 177 -16.18 -4.62 -4.43
C TRP A 177 -14.96 -5.10 -3.65
N TYR A 178 -15.12 -6.22 -2.96
CA TYR A 178 -14.06 -6.80 -2.16
C TYR A 178 -13.23 -7.79 -2.98
N TRP A 179 -11.92 -7.56 -3.06
CA TRP A 179 -10.97 -8.47 -3.67
C TRP A 179 -10.45 -9.48 -2.65
N GLY A 180 -11.02 -10.68 -2.70
CA GLY A 180 -10.70 -11.78 -1.82
C GLY A 180 -9.57 -12.67 -2.32
N SER A 181 -9.30 -13.75 -1.60
CA SER A 181 -8.28 -14.73 -1.98
C SER A 181 -8.74 -15.61 -3.14
N MET A 182 -10.03 -15.96 -3.16
CA MET A 182 -10.63 -16.87 -4.15
C MET A 182 -11.48 -16.15 -5.21
N GLY A 183 -11.99 -14.96 -4.91
CA GLY A 183 -12.94 -14.31 -5.80
C GLY A 183 -13.10 -12.81 -5.57
N PHE A 184 -13.82 -12.19 -6.51
CA PHE A 184 -14.17 -10.77 -6.45
C PHE A 184 -15.65 -10.66 -6.08
N TYR A 185 -15.92 -10.07 -4.91
CA TYR A 185 -17.22 -10.13 -4.24
C TYR A 185 -17.95 -8.79 -4.28
N SER A 186 -19.25 -8.82 -4.55
CA SER A 186 -20.09 -7.61 -4.54
C SER A 186 -20.29 -7.09 -3.11
N SER A 187 -20.67 -5.81 -2.99
CA SER A 187 -20.92 -5.17 -1.69
C SER A 187 -22.31 -5.48 -1.11
N GLY A 188 -23.21 -6.10 -1.88
CA GLY A 188 -24.57 -6.42 -1.44
C GLY A 188 -24.61 -7.67 -0.56
N GLY A 189 -25.81 -8.18 -0.31
CA GLY A 189 -25.99 -9.48 0.34
C GLY A 189 -27.05 -9.47 1.44
N TYR A 190 -27.02 -10.54 2.23
CA TYR A 190 -27.86 -10.68 3.42
C TYR A 190 -27.03 -10.22 4.60
N MET A 191 -27.59 -9.34 5.43
CA MET A 191 -26.82 -8.71 6.50
C MET A 191 -27.66 -8.52 7.74
N PHE A 192 -26.98 -8.55 8.89
CA PHE A 192 -27.58 -8.29 10.18
C PHE A 192 -26.59 -7.56 11.08
N THR A 193 -27.12 -6.77 12.00
CA THR A 193 -26.32 -6.09 13.03
C THR A 193 -26.40 -6.85 14.35
N LEU A 194 -25.30 -6.80 15.10
CA LEU A 194 -25.20 -7.32 16.46
C LEU A 194 -25.69 -6.27 17.47
N PRO A 195 -26.64 -6.61 18.37
CA PRO A 195 -27.05 -5.71 19.45
C PRO A 195 -25.88 -5.29 20.34
N LYS A 196 -25.98 -4.14 21.00
CA LYS A 196 -24.92 -3.64 21.90
C LYS A 196 -24.69 -4.51 23.14
N SER A 197 -25.70 -5.26 23.56
CA SER A 197 -25.58 -6.19 24.68
C SER A 197 -24.94 -7.50 24.22
N LYS A 198 -23.96 -7.98 24.99
CA LYS A 198 -23.31 -9.28 24.76
C LYS A 198 -24.32 -10.43 24.79
N GLN A 199 -25.23 -10.41 25.75
CA GLN A 199 -26.22 -11.48 25.93
C GLN A 199 -27.20 -11.53 24.76
N GLU A 200 -27.71 -10.38 24.33
CA GLU A 200 -28.62 -10.29 23.18
C GLU A 200 -27.92 -10.69 21.87
N SER A 201 -26.65 -10.28 21.69
CA SER A 201 -25.83 -10.73 20.55
C SER A 201 -25.64 -12.24 20.53
N MET A 202 -25.40 -12.86 21.68
CA MET A 202 -25.26 -14.30 21.80
C MET A 202 -26.57 -15.02 21.43
N GLU A 203 -27.70 -14.55 21.95
CA GLU A 203 -29.03 -15.11 21.63
C GLU A 203 -29.34 -14.99 20.13
N LYS A 204 -29.05 -13.84 19.52
CA LYS A 204 -29.22 -13.61 18.08
C LYS A 204 -28.36 -14.55 17.24
N LEU A 205 -27.09 -14.73 17.58
CA LEU A 205 -26.21 -15.66 16.86
C LEU A 205 -26.66 -17.11 16.99
N VAL A 206 -27.08 -17.53 18.19
CA VAL A 206 -27.61 -18.88 18.42
C VAL A 206 -28.88 -19.12 17.61
N PHE A 207 -29.78 -18.12 17.55
CA PHE A 207 -30.99 -18.16 16.74
C PHE A 207 -30.67 -18.31 15.24
N LEU A 208 -29.73 -17.52 14.71
CA LEU A 208 -29.32 -17.61 13.30
C LEU A 208 -28.64 -18.94 12.96
N ARG A 209 -27.87 -19.49 13.90
CA ARG A 209 -27.27 -20.83 13.76
C ARG A 209 -28.34 -21.91 13.70
N GLN A 210 -29.31 -21.89 14.61
CA GLN A 210 -30.41 -22.87 14.66
C GLN A 210 -31.26 -22.85 13.38
N ASN A 211 -31.43 -21.67 12.79
CA ASN A 211 -32.19 -21.47 11.56
C ASN A 211 -31.34 -21.63 10.26
N ASN A 212 -30.10 -22.11 10.35
CA ASN A 212 -29.22 -22.36 9.21
C ASN A 212 -28.99 -21.14 8.29
N TRP A 213 -28.68 -19.98 8.89
CA TRP A 213 -28.34 -18.77 8.10
C TRP A 213 -27.16 -19.02 7.14
N LEU A 214 -26.15 -19.78 7.58
CA LEU A 214 -25.08 -20.30 6.73
C LEU A 214 -25.47 -21.60 6.04
N THR A 215 -25.77 -21.53 4.74
CA THR A 215 -26.09 -22.71 3.91
C THR A 215 -24.88 -23.21 3.10
N LYS A 216 -25.04 -24.36 2.41
CA LYS A 216 -24.00 -24.92 1.51
C LYS A 216 -23.64 -23.99 0.34
N GLY A 217 -24.58 -23.14 -0.09
CA GLY A 217 -24.40 -22.17 -1.18
C GLY A 217 -23.71 -20.87 -0.74
N THR A 218 -23.36 -20.73 0.54
CA THR A 218 -22.63 -19.58 1.05
C THR A 218 -21.21 -19.56 0.48
N ARG A 219 -20.73 -18.38 0.06
CA ARG A 219 -19.38 -18.24 -0.51
C ARG A 219 -18.48 -17.33 0.29
N VAL A 220 -19.03 -16.33 0.97
CA VAL A 220 -18.24 -15.47 1.83
C VAL A 220 -19.11 -14.87 2.93
N VAL A 221 -18.51 -14.68 4.10
CA VAL A 221 -19.07 -13.96 5.23
C VAL A 221 -18.08 -12.87 5.64
N PHE A 222 -18.59 -11.66 5.82
CA PHE A 222 -17.88 -10.47 6.27
C PHE A 222 -18.35 -10.13 7.68
N ILE A 223 -17.43 -9.79 8.57
CA ILE A 223 -17.71 -9.22 9.89
C ILE A 223 -17.01 -7.86 9.93
N ASP A 224 -17.82 -6.81 9.93
CA ASP A 224 -17.38 -5.43 9.80
C ASP A 224 -17.74 -4.66 11.07
N PHE A 225 -16.75 -3.98 11.66
CA PHE A 225 -16.96 -3.10 12.79
C PHE A 225 -15.85 -2.05 12.88
N SER A 226 -16.16 -0.95 13.54
CA SER A 226 -15.24 0.18 13.67
C SER A 226 -15.05 0.54 15.14
N THR A 227 -13.83 0.93 15.49
CA THR A 227 -13.45 1.36 16.83
C THR A 227 -12.77 2.71 16.77
N TYR A 228 -12.85 3.47 17.85
CA TYR A 228 -12.22 4.78 17.99
C TYR A 228 -11.44 4.86 19.29
N ASN A 229 -10.15 5.19 19.18
CA ASN A 229 -9.31 5.44 20.34
C ASN A 229 -9.23 6.95 20.59
N ALA A 230 -9.80 7.40 21.71
CA ALA A 230 -9.84 8.81 22.08
C ALA A 230 -8.46 9.36 22.51
N ASN A 231 -7.58 8.53 23.07
CA ASN A 231 -6.27 8.97 23.58
C ASN A 231 -5.34 9.44 22.46
N ILE A 232 -5.42 8.78 21.30
CA ILE A 232 -4.57 9.06 20.12
C ILE A 232 -5.35 9.63 18.92
N ASN A 233 -6.67 9.77 19.04
CA ASN A 233 -7.56 10.24 17.98
C ASN A 233 -7.38 9.44 16.66
N LEU A 234 -7.47 8.12 16.76
CA LEU A 234 -7.40 7.20 15.62
C LEU A 234 -8.63 6.32 15.55
N PHE A 235 -9.15 6.14 14.34
CA PHE A 235 -10.18 5.16 14.02
C PHE A 235 -9.49 3.88 13.59
N CYS A 236 -9.99 2.74 14.04
CA CYS A 236 -9.55 1.43 13.59
C CYS A 236 -10.76 0.68 13.05
N VAL A 237 -10.79 0.52 11.72
CA VAL A 237 -11.84 -0.19 10.98
C VAL A 237 -11.37 -1.61 10.72
N ILE A 238 -12.18 -2.58 11.12
CA ILE A 238 -11.83 -4.00 11.07
C ILE A 238 -12.84 -4.71 10.17
N LYS A 239 -12.32 -5.45 9.19
CA LYS A 239 -13.06 -6.34 8.30
C LYS A 239 -12.46 -7.74 8.39
N LEU A 240 -13.19 -8.67 8.98
CA LEU A 240 -12.83 -10.09 9.01
C LEU A 240 -13.63 -10.81 7.93
N VAL A 241 -12.95 -11.61 7.11
CA VAL A 241 -13.55 -12.26 5.95
C VAL A 241 -13.32 -13.76 6.02
N VAL A 242 -14.40 -14.52 5.86
CA VAL A 242 -14.36 -15.98 5.80
C VAL A 242 -14.94 -16.42 4.45
N GLU A 243 -14.07 -16.90 3.58
CA GLU A 243 -14.41 -17.41 2.26
C GLU A 243 -14.64 -18.92 2.33
N PHE A 244 -15.76 -19.37 1.76
CA PHE A 244 -16.10 -20.79 1.64
C PHE A 244 -15.96 -21.20 0.16
N PRO A 245 -14.79 -21.70 -0.27
CA PRO A 245 -14.61 -22.20 -1.62
C PRO A 245 -15.61 -23.33 -1.95
N ALA A 246 -15.87 -23.56 -3.23
CA ALA A 246 -16.77 -24.63 -3.69
C ALA A 246 -16.27 -26.04 -3.30
N THR A 247 -15.00 -26.17 -2.89
CA THR A 247 -14.39 -27.38 -2.35
C THR A 247 -14.89 -27.74 -0.94
N GLY A 248 -15.49 -26.79 -0.20
CA GLY A 248 -16.19 -27.05 1.05
C GLY A 248 -15.45 -26.70 2.34
N SER A 249 -14.18 -26.27 2.27
CA SER A 249 -13.44 -25.72 3.42
C SER A 249 -13.78 -24.24 3.67
N ALA A 250 -13.14 -23.64 4.68
CA ALA A 250 -13.14 -22.20 4.94
C ALA A 250 -11.72 -21.65 4.83
N LEU A 251 -11.60 -20.42 4.32
CA LEU A 251 -10.36 -19.64 4.25
C LEU A 251 -10.60 -18.29 4.89
N THR A 252 -9.67 -17.85 5.72
CA THR A 252 -9.81 -16.61 6.47
C THR A 252 -8.86 -15.55 5.99
N SER A 253 -9.35 -14.33 5.79
CA SER A 253 -8.55 -13.14 5.54
C SER A 253 -9.05 -12.00 6.41
N SER A 254 -8.18 -11.01 6.66
CA SER A 254 -8.52 -9.90 7.54
C SER A 254 -7.88 -8.61 7.06
N HIS A 255 -8.62 -7.51 7.18
CA HIS A 255 -8.11 -6.16 6.97
C HIS A 255 -8.38 -5.31 8.21
N ILE A 256 -7.32 -4.68 8.72
CA ILE A 256 -7.37 -3.79 9.87
C ILE A 256 -6.74 -2.47 9.41
N TYR A 257 -7.57 -1.44 9.34
CA TYR A 257 -7.17 -0.11 8.88
C TYR A 257 -7.25 0.90 10.02
N SER A 258 -6.10 1.37 10.47
CA SER A 258 -5.99 2.57 11.30
C SER A 258 -6.01 3.82 10.42
N VAL A 259 -6.92 4.75 10.68
CA VAL A 259 -7.03 6.01 9.94
C VAL A 259 -7.31 7.19 10.87
N LYS A 260 -6.67 8.33 10.62
CA LYS A 260 -6.94 9.60 11.32
C LYS A 260 -7.99 10.39 10.53
N LEU A 261 -9.26 10.22 10.88
CA LEU A 261 -10.37 10.91 10.19
C LEU A 261 -10.57 12.35 10.69
N LEU A 262 -10.35 12.60 11.99
CA LEU A 262 -10.47 13.93 12.60
C LEU A 262 -9.12 14.64 12.59
N ARG A 263 -9.00 15.69 11.76
CA ARG A 263 -7.71 16.29 11.38
C ARG A 263 -7.33 17.60 12.05
N TYR A 264 -8.21 18.26 12.79
CA TYR A 264 -7.94 19.61 13.34
C TYR A 264 -8.24 19.67 14.84
N VAL A 265 -7.54 18.84 15.62
CA VAL A 265 -7.77 18.74 17.07
C VAL A 265 -6.60 19.31 17.85
N THR A 266 -5.37 18.94 17.50
CA THR A 266 -4.18 19.33 18.26
C THR A 266 -3.45 20.54 17.67
N TYR A 267 -2.60 21.21 18.44
CA TYR A 267 -1.76 22.29 17.91
C TYR A 267 -0.84 21.83 16.76
N TYR A 268 -0.36 20.59 16.82
CA TYR A 268 0.45 19.99 15.76
C TYR A 268 -0.36 19.82 14.46
N ASP A 269 -1.66 19.54 14.57
CA ASP A 269 -2.54 19.44 13.42
C ASP A 269 -2.75 20.77 12.69
N TYR A 270 -2.83 21.88 13.43
CA TYR A 270 -2.89 23.22 12.84
C TYR A 270 -1.57 23.63 12.16
N PHE A 271 -0.43 23.19 12.71
CA PHE A 271 0.85 23.31 12.04
C PHE A 271 0.86 22.51 10.72
N LEU A 272 0.36 21.27 10.74
CA LEU A 272 0.24 20.45 9.54
C LEU A 272 -0.70 21.08 8.49
N ALA A 273 -1.80 21.69 8.92
CA ALA A 273 -2.70 22.44 8.05
C ALA A 273 -1.97 23.62 7.36
N SER A 274 -1.05 24.28 8.06
CA SER A 274 -0.24 25.36 7.49
C SER A 274 0.71 24.82 6.40
N CYS A 275 1.32 23.66 6.62
CA CYS A 275 2.08 22.95 5.60
C CYS A 275 1.20 22.52 4.40
N GLU A 276 -0.06 22.10 4.62
CA GLU A 276 -0.96 21.76 3.51
C GLU A 276 -1.26 22.96 2.60
N VAL A 277 -1.37 24.16 3.18
CA VAL A 277 -1.52 25.42 2.42
C VAL A 277 -0.25 25.73 1.62
N ILE A 278 0.93 25.59 2.22
CA ILE A 278 2.22 25.79 1.54
C ILE A 278 2.38 24.80 0.39
N PHE A 279 2.04 23.53 0.60
CA PHE A 279 2.04 22.50 -0.44
C PHE A 279 1.10 22.87 -1.60
N CYS A 280 -0.12 23.32 -1.32
CA CYS A 280 -1.05 23.79 -2.35
C CYS A 280 -0.45 24.93 -3.20
N LEU A 281 0.24 25.89 -2.57
CA LEU A 281 0.94 26.97 -3.28
C LEU A 281 2.03 26.41 -4.20
N PHE A 282 2.85 25.46 -3.74
CA PHE A 282 3.85 24.81 -4.58
C PHE A 282 3.23 24.10 -5.79
N ILE A 283 2.14 23.36 -5.59
CA ILE A 283 1.44 22.67 -6.69
C ILE A 283 0.94 23.68 -7.74
N ILE A 284 0.37 24.81 -7.33
CA ILE A 284 -0.04 25.88 -8.26
C ILE A 284 1.17 26.39 -9.07
N THR A 285 2.31 26.63 -8.42
CA THR A 285 3.52 27.08 -9.14
C THR A 285 4.02 26.03 -10.14
N PHE A 286 3.98 24.74 -9.78
CA PHE A 286 4.38 23.66 -10.68
C PHE A 286 3.40 23.49 -11.86
N ILE A 287 2.09 23.69 -11.64
CA ILE A 287 1.10 23.73 -12.73
C ILE A 287 1.44 24.82 -13.74
N ILE A 288 1.73 26.04 -13.27
CA ILE A 288 2.09 27.15 -14.16
C ILE A 288 3.40 26.83 -14.91
N GLN A 289 4.42 26.32 -14.21
CA GLN A 289 5.70 25.95 -14.84
C GLN A 289 5.53 24.86 -15.91
N GLU A 290 4.77 23.80 -15.63
CA GLU A 290 4.53 22.72 -16.58
C GLU A 290 3.67 23.17 -17.76
N ALA A 291 2.66 24.03 -17.54
CA ALA A 291 1.88 24.62 -18.61
C ALA A 291 2.76 25.43 -19.58
N ILE A 292 3.67 26.27 -19.06
CA ILE A 292 4.63 27.02 -19.88
C ILE A 292 5.56 26.08 -20.66
N LYS A 293 6.06 25.01 -20.02
CA LYS A 293 6.92 24.01 -20.68
C LYS A 293 6.19 23.28 -21.80
N MET A 294 4.94 22.88 -21.59
CA MET A 294 4.11 22.22 -22.59
C MET A 294 3.89 23.12 -23.81
N VAL A 295 3.57 24.40 -23.61
CA VAL A 295 3.37 25.36 -24.70
C VAL A 295 4.66 25.58 -25.51
N LYS A 296 5.81 25.69 -24.84
CA LYS A 296 7.11 25.91 -25.50
C LYS A 296 7.62 24.69 -26.25
N LEU A 297 7.56 23.50 -25.64
CA LEU A 297 8.18 22.28 -26.15
C LEU A 297 7.25 21.45 -27.05
N LYS A 298 5.93 21.64 -26.97
CA LYS A 298 4.90 20.93 -27.75
C LYS A 298 5.17 19.41 -27.77
N LYS A 299 5.32 18.81 -28.96
CA LYS A 299 5.58 17.36 -29.13
C LYS A 299 6.92 16.89 -28.54
N LYS A 300 7.93 17.76 -28.41
CA LYS A 300 9.22 17.38 -27.80
C LYS A 300 9.09 17.12 -26.30
N TYR A 301 8.06 17.66 -25.66
CA TYR A 301 7.79 17.46 -24.23
C TYR A 301 7.60 15.98 -23.89
N PHE A 302 6.78 15.27 -24.66
CA PHE A 302 6.41 13.87 -24.41
C PHE A 302 7.52 12.84 -24.68
N ARG A 303 8.67 13.27 -25.21
CA ARG A 303 9.82 12.39 -25.46
C ARG A 303 10.74 12.25 -24.24
N SER A 304 10.64 13.16 -23.26
CA SER A 304 11.48 13.14 -22.06
C SER A 304 10.79 12.38 -20.93
N ALA A 305 11.46 11.35 -20.38
CA ALA A 305 10.96 10.59 -19.24
C ALA A 305 10.76 11.45 -17.99
N TRP A 306 11.61 12.47 -17.79
CA TRP A 306 11.50 13.39 -16.66
C TRP A 306 10.23 14.22 -16.69
N ASN A 307 9.77 14.60 -17.89
CA ASN A 307 8.54 15.38 -18.05
C ASN A 307 7.31 14.52 -17.73
N TRP A 308 7.35 13.23 -18.08
CA TRP A 308 6.31 12.29 -17.68
C TRP A 308 6.24 12.12 -16.16
N LEU A 309 7.39 12.02 -15.48
CA LEU A 309 7.42 11.99 -14.02
C LEU A 309 6.85 13.28 -13.40
N ASP A 310 7.19 14.44 -13.95
CA ASP A 310 6.66 15.74 -13.51
C ASP A 310 5.12 15.82 -13.70
N LEU A 311 4.61 15.29 -14.82
CA LEU A 311 3.17 15.23 -15.10
C LEU A 311 2.42 14.27 -14.17
N VAL A 312 2.94 13.05 -13.96
CA VAL A 312 2.34 12.06 -13.06
C VAL A 312 2.29 12.60 -11.63
N PHE A 313 3.39 13.24 -11.18
CA PHE A 313 3.45 13.85 -9.86
C PHE A 313 2.34 14.88 -9.64
N LEU A 314 2.12 15.73 -10.64
CA LEU A 314 1.13 16.80 -10.60
C LEU A 314 -0.29 16.25 -10.63
N VAL A 315 -0.59 15.25 -11.47
CA VAL A 315 -1.90 14.60 -11.53
C VAL A 315 -2.25 13.93 -10.20
N VAL A 316 -1.33 13.17 -9.62
CA VAL A 316 -1.53 12.51 -8.33
C VAL A 316 -1.73 13.54 -7.21
N SER A 317 -1.01 14.67 -7.24
CA SER A 317 -1.15 15.74 -6.25
C SER A 317 -2.52 16.43 -6.33
N ILE A 318 -3.04 16.68 -7.53
CA ILE A 318 -4.39 17.26 -7.71
C ILE A 318 -5.46 16.29 -7.20
N LEU A 319 -5.37 15.00 -7.56
CA LEU A 319 -6.28 13.97 -7.07
C LEU A 319 -6.22 13.85 -5.55
N ALA A 320 -5.02 13.98 -4.96
CA ALA A 320 -4.83 13.94 -3.53
C ALA A 320 -5.54 15.11 -2.81
N ILE A 321 -5.46 16.33 -3.35
CA ILE A 321 -6.17 17.50 -2.79
C ILE A 321 -7.68 17.30 -2.89
N ALA A 322 -8.19 16.85 -4.05
CA ALA A 322 -9.62 16.60 -4.25
C ALA A 322 -10.16 15.54 -3.28
N PHE A 323 -9.43 14.44 -3.11
CA PHE A 323 -9.80 13.38 -2.17
C PHE A 323 -9.79 13.85 -0.71
N ASN A 324 -8.81 14.66 -0.30
CA ASN A 324 -8.74 15.22 1.06
C ASN A 324 -9.99 16.06 1.40
N ILE A 325 -10.47 16.88 0.46
CA ILE A 325 -11.69 17.68 0.61
C ILE A 325 -12.91 16.77 0.70
N TYR A 326 -13.08 15.84 -0.25
CA TYR A 326 -14.19 14.89 -0.26
C TYR A 326 -14.28 14.09 1.05
N ARG A 327 -13.16 13.51 1.50
CA ARG A 327 -13.07 12.75 2.75
C ARG A 327 -13.53 13.58 3.94
N THR A 328 -13.14 14.84 4.03
CA THR A 328 -13.49 15.70 5.18
C THR A 328 -15.00 15.93 5.27
N VAL A 329 -15.67 16.12 4.12
CA VAL A 329 -17.13 16.27 4.05
C VAL A 329 -17.82 14.96 4.42
N GLU A 330 -17.40 13.83 3.83
CA GLU A 330 -18.03 12.53 4.08
C GLU A 330 -17.92 12.11 5.55
N VAL A 331 -16.76 12.32 6.19
CA VAL A 331 -16.56 12.03 7.63
C VAL A 331 -17.53 12.84 8.48
N SER A 332 -17.75 14.11 8.16
CA SER A 332 -18.67 14.95 8.95
C SER A 332 -20.11 14.44 8.89
N LEU A 333 -20.55 14.00 7.72
CA LEU A 333 -21.90 13.44 7.53
C LEU A 333 -22.08 12.12 8.28
N LEU A 334 -21.14 11.18 8.12
CA LEU A 334 -21.19 9.89 8.81
C LEU A 334 -21.11 10.04 10.34
N MET A 335 -20.35 11.03 10.82
CA MET A 335 -20.28 11.31 12.25
C MET A 335 -21.59 11.88 12.80
N GLU A 336 -22.24 12.78 12.06
CA GLU A 336 -23.54 13.34 12.43
C GLU A 336 -24.63 12.27 12.48
N GLU A 337 -24.65 11.35 11.51
CA GLU A 337 -25.56 10.20 11.50
C GLU A 337 -25.33 9.29 12.70
N LEU A 338 -24.06 8.96 13.00
CA LEU A 338 -23.71 8.11 14.13
C LEU A 338 -24.17 8.72 15.46
N LEU A 339 -23.93 10.02 15.66
CA LEU A 339 -24.36 10.74 16.86
C LEU A 339 -25.89 10.84 16.99
N SER A 340 -26.63 10.71 15.87
CA SER A 340 -28.09 10.71 15.88
C SER A 340 -28.68 9.33 16.22
N ASN A 341 -28.04 8.25 15.77
CA ASN A 341 -28.49 6.87 15.94
C ASN A 341 -27.32 5.93 16.24
N ASP A 342 -27.02 5.74 17.52
CA ASP A 342 -25.90 4.90 17.93
C ASP A 342 -26.15 3.38 17.71
N GLU A 343 -27.32 2.96 17.21
CA GLU A 343 -27.66 1.55 16.95
C GLU A 343 -27.38 1.09 15.51
N VAL A 344 -27.01 2.02 14.63
CA VAL A 344 -26.72 1.75 13.22
C VAL A 344 -25.23 1.45 13.04
N TYR A 345 -24.90 0.53 12.13
CA TYR A 345 -23.51 0.31 11.72
C TYR A 345 -23.06 1.45 10.78
N PRO A 346 -22.01 2.20 11.13
CA PRO A 346 -21.43 3.21 10.25
C PRO A 346 -20.45 2.57 9.26
N ASP A 347 -20.66 2.77 7.96
CA ASP A 347 -19.74 2.25 6.93
C ASP A 347 -18.47 3.12 6.77
N PHE A 348 -17.58 3.05 7.77
CA PHE A 348 -16.25 3.64 7.67
C PHE A 348 -15.29 2.83 6.79
N TYR A 349 -15.66 1.61 6.39
CA TYR A 349 -14.80 0.77 5.56
C TYR A 349 -14.57 1.38 4.18
N PHE A 350 -15.62 1.92 3.54
CA PHE A 350 -15.49 2.62 2.27
C PHE A 350 -14.39 3.69 2.32
N LEU A 351 -14.49 4.55 3.33
CA LEU A 351 -13.59 5.65 3.52
C LEU A 351 -12.16 5.19 3.84
N ALA A 352 -12.02 4.20 4.73
CA ALA A 352 -10.73 3.64 5.11
C ALA A 352 -10.02 2.97 3.93
N PHE A 353 -10.75 2.23 3.09
CA PHE A 353 -10.23 1.61 1.88
C PHE A 353 -9.62 2.66 0.93
N TRP A 354 -10.38 3.72 0.62
CA TRP A 354 -9.89 4.80 -0.23
C TRP A 354 -8.73 5.58 0.42
N GLN A 355 -8.74 5.74 1.75
CA GLN A 355 -7.63 6.37 2.47
C GLN A 355 -6.33 5.56 2.35
N VAL A 356 -6.39 4.23 2.40
CA VAL A 356 -5.21 3.37 2.22
C VAL A 356 -4.70 3.46 0.79
N LEU A 357 -5.60 3.43 -0.20
CA LEU A 357 -5.21 3.60 -1.60
C LEU A 357 -4.56 4.98 -1.83
N TYR A 358 -5.13 6.03 -1.24
CA TYR A 358 -4.56 7.38 -1.23
C TYR A 358 -3.15 7.41 -0.63
N ASN A 359 -2.95 6.78 0.53
CA ASN A 359 -1.63 6.69 1.19
C ASN A 359 -0.62 5.96 0.28
N ASN A 360 -1.03 4.86 -0.37
CA ASN A 360 -0.17 4.12 -1.30
C ASN A 360 0.22 4.97 -2.52
N MET A 361 -0.74 5.70 -3.11
CA MET A 361 -0.46 6.61 -4.23
C MET A 361 0.51 7.72 -3.84
N ILE A 362 0.34 8.30 -2.65
CA ILE A 362 1.25 9.33 -2.14
C ILE A 362 2.64 8.78 -1.83
N ALA A 363 2.74 7.58 -1.26
CA ALA A 363 4.03 6.94 -0.99
C ALA A 363 4.84 6.72 -2.29
N VAL A 364 4.19 6.23 -3.33
CA VAL A 364 4.80 6.09 -4.68
C VAL A 364 5.19 7.47 -5.23
N ASN A 365 4.35 8.49 -5.03
CA ASN A 365 4.64 9.83 -5.52
C ASN A 365 5.88 10.46 -4.84
N ILE A 366 6.02 10.27 -3.52
CA ILE A 366 7.22 10.69 -2.77
C ILE A 366 8.46 9.94 -3.24
N PHE A 367 8.35 8.64 -3.51
CA PHE A 367 9.46 7.87 -4.04
C PHE A 367 9.98 8.47 -5.36
N PHE A 368 9.09 8.84 -6.28
CA PHE A 368 9.48 9.54 -7.51
C PHE A 368 10.02 10.95 -7.25
N ALA A 369 9.50 11.67 -6.25
CA ALA A 369 10.04 12.97 -5.84
C ALA A 369 11.50 12.85 -5.34
N TRP A 370 11.83 11.81 -4.57
CA TRP A 370 13.21 11.54 -4.18
C TRP A 370 14.11 11.22 -5.38
N ILE A 371 13.64 10.40 -6.33
CA ILE A 371 14.40 10.13 -7.56
C ILE A 371 14.65 11.42 -8.35
N LYS A 372 13.68 12.35 -8.38
CA LYS A 372 13.83 13.64 -9.06
C LYS A 372 14.93 14.51 -8.48
N VAL A 373 15.37 14.29 -7.22
CA VAL A 373 16.57 14.94 -6.67
C VAL A 373 17.79 14.64 -7.54
N PHE A 374 17.92 13.45 -8.13
CA PHE A 374 19.05 13.10 -9.00
C PHE A 374 19.15 13.98 -10.26
N LYS A 375 18.02 14.47 -10.77
CA LYS A 375 18.00 15.43 -11.90
C LYS A 375 18.74 16.72 -11.53
N TYR A 376 18.49 17.21 -10.33
CA TYR A 376 19.15 18.40 -9.81
C TYR A 376 20.56 18.11 -9.28
N ALA A 377 20.84 16.90 -8.78
CA ALA A 377 22.18 16.51 -8.30
C ALA A 377 23.21 16.25 -9.43
N SER A 378 22.79 16.36 -10.71
CA SER A 378 23.66 16.24 -11.89
C SER A 378 24.75 17.33 -12.01
N PHE A 379 24.85 18.24 -11.04
CA PHE A 379 26.00 19.15 -10.91
C PHE A 379 27.33 18.43 -10.68
N ASN A 380 27.30 17.24 -10.06
CA ASN A 380 28.50 16.46 -9.83
C ASN A 380 28.82 15.60 -11.06
N ARG A 381 30.06 15.71 -11.56
CA ARG A 381 30.56 14.95 -12.71
C ARG A 381 30.38 13.43 -12.51
N THR A 382 30.64 12.94 -11.31
CA THR A 382 30.50 11.50 -10.98
C THR A 382 29.05 11.01 -11.08
N MET A 383 28.08 11.82 -10.62
CA MET A 383 26.65 11.50 -10.72
C MET A 383 26.13 11.57 -12.14
N THR A 384 26.62 12.55 -12.92
CA THR A 384 26.30 12.64 -14.35
C THR A 384 26.91 11.49 -15.14
N GLN A 385 28.10 11.02 -14.77
CA GLN A 385 28.69 9.81 -15.33
C GLN A 385 27.80 8.59 -15.08
N LEU A 386 27.33 8.38 -13.84
CA LEU A 386 26.43 7.27 -13.49
C LEU A 386 25.09 7.34 -14.25
N SER A 387 24.45 8.51 -14.27
CA SER A 387 23.19 8.71 -15.00
C SER A 387 23.35 8.47 -16.51
N SER A 388 24.46 8.95 -17.09
CA SER A 388 24.80 8.71 -18.50
C SER A 388 25.04 7.23 -18.79
N THR A 389 25.75 6.51 -17.92
CA THR A 389 25.94 5.05 -18.07
C THR A 389 24.61 4.31 -18.09
N LEU A 390 23.72 4.61 -17.15
CA LEU A 390 22.40 3.98 -17.06
C LEU A 390 21.54 4.29 -18.29
N SER A 391 21.55 5.54 -18.76
CA SER A 391 20.80 5.92 -19.96
C SER A 391 21.33 5.28 -21.23
N ARG A 392 22.65 5.02 -21.34
CA ARG A 392 23.28 4.39 -22.51
C ARG A 392 23.03 2.90 -22.52
N CYS A 393 23.17 2.22 -21.39
CA CYS A 393 22.95 0.78 -21.29
C CYS A 393 21.47 0.39 -21.28
N ALA A 394 20.55 1.33 -21.01
CA ALA A 394 19.11 1.06 -20.95
C ALA A 394 18.58 0.34 -22.20
N LYS A 395 19.03 0.69 -23.41
CA LYS A 395 18.58 0.04 -24.65
C LYS A 395 19.01 -1.43 -24.71
N ASP A 396 20.25 -1.72 -24.35
CA ASP A 396 20.81 -3.08 -24.34
C ASP A 396 20.20 -3.92 -23.23
N ILE A 397 20.00 -3.32 -22.06
CA ILE A 397 19.29 -3.93 -20.93
C ILE A 397 17.85 -4.29 -21.32
N ILE A 398 17.10 -3.39 -21.97
CA ILE A 398 15.73 -3.67 -22.41
C ILE A 398 15.71 -4.83 -23.41
N GLY A 399 16.65 -4.86 -24.37
CA GLY A 399 16.78 -5.97 -25.32
C GLY A 399 17.04 -7.31 -24.62
N PHE A 400 17.99 -7.33 -23.68
CA PHE A 400 18.29 -8.53 -22.91
C PHE A 400 17.16 -8.94 -21.95
N SER A 401 16.45 -7.97 -21.38
CA SER A 401 15.33 -8.23 -20.46
C SER A 401 14.22 -9.02 -21.16
N GLY A 402 14.00 -8.79 -22.46
CA GLY A 402 13.10 -9.63 -23.26
C GLY A 402 13.49 -11.11 -23.26
N MET A 403 14.78 -11.41 -23.46
CA MET A 403 15.29 -12.80 -23.40
C MET A 403 15.16 -13.39 -21.99
N PHE A 404 15.47 -12.60 -20.96
CA PHE A 404 15.30 -12.99 -19.56
C PHE A 404 13.85 -13.38 -19.25
N PHE A 405 12.89 -12.53 -19.59
CA PHE A 405 11.48 -12.78 -19.27
C PHE A 405 10.89 -13.99 -20.02
N ILE A 406 11.37 -14.30 -21.22
CA ILE A 406 10.96 -15.52 -21.94
C ILE A 406 11.33 -16.77 -21.13
N ILE A 407 12.59 -16.86 -20.69
CA ILE A 407 13.06 -18.00 -19.88
C ILE A 407 12.34 -17.99 -18.52
N PHE A 408 12.23 -16.82 -17.90
CA PHE A 408 11.61 -16.66 -16.58
C PHE A 408 10.15 -17.14 -16.58
N PHE A 409 9.33 -16.70 -17.54
CA PHE A 409 7.94 -17.13 -17.66
C PHE A 409 7.80 -18.59 -18.08
N ALA A 410 8.72 -19.14 -18.89
CA ALA A 410 8.73 -20.57 -19.20
C ALA A 410 8.89 -21.42 -17.92
N TYR A 411 9.82 -21.04 -17.03
CA TYR A 411 9.94 -21.69 -15.73
C TYR A 411 8.76 -21.40 -14.78
N ALA A 412 8.11 -20.24 -14.90
CA ALA A 412 6.94 -19.91 -14.09
C ALA A 412 5.77 -20.83 -14.44
N GLN A 413 5.55 -21.04 -15.74
CA GLN A 413 4.55 -21.95 -16.27
C GLN A 413 4.88 -23.40 -15.94
N LEU A 414 6.14 -23.82 -16.08
CA LEU A 414 6.59 -25.16 -15.68
C LEU A 414 6.32 -25.40 -14.18
N GLY A 415 6.72 -24.46 -13.31
CA GLY A 415 6.51 -24.56 -11.87
C GLY A 415 5.02 -24.61 -11.49
N TYR A 416 4.18 -23.80 -12.14
CA TYR A 416 2.73 -23.81 -11.94
C TYR A 416 2.11 -25.17 -12.31
N LEU A 417 2.49 -25.74 -13.46
CA LEU A 417 1.93 -27.01 -13.93
C LEU A 417 2.39 -28.22 -13.10
N VAL A 418 3.64 -28.22 -12.62
CA VAL A 418 4.19 -29.34 -11.85
C VAL A 418 3.81 -29.24 -10.37
N PHE A 419 3.98 -28.08 -9.75
CA PHE A 419 3.87 -27.92 -8.30
C PHE A 419 2.57 -27.24 -7.84
N GLY A 420 1.80 -26.61 -8.73
CA GLY A 420 0.68 -25.75 -8.33
C GLY A 420 -0.46 -26.45 -7.61
N ALA A 421 -0.62 -27.76 -7.79
CA ALA A 421 -1.63 -28.54 -7.07
C ALA A 421 -1.22 -28.91 -5.63
N GLN A 422 0.07 -28.87 -5.31
CA GLN A 422 0.60 -29.39 -4.04
C GLN A 422 1.31 -28.34 -3.18
N VAL A 423 1.87 -27.30 -3.79
CA VAL A 423 2.69 -26.28 -3.12
C VAL A 423 2.05 -24.91 -3.24
N GLU A 424 1.75 -24.28 -2.11
CA GLU A 424 1.09 -22.97 -2.04
C GLU A 424 1.89 -21.87 -2.77
N GLU A 425 3.22 -21.92 -2.70
CA GLU A 425 4.13 -20.98 -3.38
C GLU A 425 3.97 -21.00 -4.91
N PHE A 426 3.44 -22.10 -5.46
CA PHE A 426 3.16 -22.28 -6.89
C PHE A 426 1.66 -22.34 -7.22
N SER A 427 0.79 -22.03 -6.25
CA SER A 427 -0.68 -22.16 -6.36
C SER A 427 -1.34 -21.32 -7.46
N SER A 428 -0.75 -20.17 -7.79
CA SER A 428 -1.21 -19.27 -8.85
C SER A 428 -0.04 -18.84 -9.71
N PHE A 429 -0.28 -18.55 -10.99
CA PHE A 429 0.78 -18.10 -11.89
C PHE A 429 1.49 -16.83 -11.38
N GLN A 430 0.76 -15.92 -10.72
CA GLN A 430 1.34 -14.73 -10.09
C GLN A 430 2.23 -15.10 -8.89
N ASN A 431 1.80 -16.03 -8.04
CA ASN A 431 2.62 -16.52 -6.92
C ASN A 431 3.88 -17.22 -7.44
N CYS A 432 3.80 -17.99 -8.53
CA CYS A 432 4.98 -18.60 -9.16
C CYS A 432 6.05 -17.56 -9.54
N ILE A 433 5.65 -16.45 -10.16
CA ILE A 433 6.55 -15.34 -10.52
C ILE A 433 7.25 -14.80 -9.27
N PHE A 434 6.51 -14.56 -8.19
CA PHE A 434 7.09 -14.07 -6.93
C PHE A 434 8.03 -15.09 -6.29
N THR A 435 7.63 -16.35 -6.26
CA THR A 435 8.45 -17.46 -5.74
C THR A 435 9.77 -17.57 -6.50
N GLN A 436 9.77 -17.43 -7.83
CA GLN A 436 10.99 -17.41 -8.63
C GLN A 436 11.92 -16.24 -8.27
N PHE A 437 11.38 -15.03 -8.04
CA PHE A 437 12.20 -13.91 -7.56
C PHE A 437 12.78 -14.20 -6.17
N ARG A 438 12.02 -14.84 -5.27
CA ARG A 438 12.51 -15.25 -3.94
C ARG A 438 13.65 -16.28 -4.05
N ILE A 439 13.52 -17.25 -4.97
CA ILE A 439 14.60 -18.22 -5.27
C ILE A 439 15.88 -17.49 -5.71
N ILE A 440 15.80 -16.48 -6.58
CA ILE A 440 16.96 -15.68 -7.01
C ILE A 440 17.61 -14.94 -5.83
N LEU A 441 16.82 -14.46 -4.88
CA LEU A 441 17.30 -13.82 -3.65
C LEU A 441 17.86 -14.80 -2.61
N GLY A 442 17.69 -16.11 -2.83
CA GLY A 442 18.14 -17.17 -1.92
C GLY A 442 17.12 -17.55 -0.84
N ASP A 443 15.89 -17.06 -0.90
CA ASP A 443 14.78 -17.43 -0.01
C ASP A 443 13.89 -18.47 -0.71
N PHE A 444 14.06 -19.75 -0.37
CA PHE A 444 13.31 -20.84 -1.00
C PHE A 444 13.07 -22.01 -0.04
N ASN A 445 11.89 -22.62 -0.14
CA ASN A 445 11.54 -23.82 0.62
C ASN A 445 11.73 -25.07 -0.24
N PHE A 446 12.98 -25.53 -0.37
CA PHE A 446 13.30 -26.69 -1.21
C PHE A 446 12.60 -27.97 -0.74
N LYS A 447 12.38 -28.12 0.57
CA LYS A 447 11.78 -29.33 1.16
C LYS A 447 10.35 -29.56 0.68
N THR A 448 9.54 -28.51 0.54
CA THR A 448 8.16 -28.63 0.06
C THR A 448 8.12 -28.96 -1.43
N THR A 449 9.06 -28.41 -2.21
CA THR A 449 9.17 -28.68 -3.65
C THR A 449 9.65 -30.11 -3.93
N GLU A 450 10.65 -30.60 -3.20
CA GLU A 450 11.13 -31.98 -3.30
C GLU A 450 10.08 -33.00 -2.83
N ALA A 451 9.31 -32.66 -1.78
CA ALA A 451 8.22 -33.51 -1.31
C ALA A 451 7.08 -33.63 -2.34
N ALA A 452 6.85 -32.58 -3.13
CA ALA A 452 5.79 -32.57 -4.15
C ALA A 452 6.14 -33.47 -5.35
N ASP A 453 7.37 -33.35 -5.85
CA ASP A 453 7.92 -34.29 -6.84
C ASP A 453 9.41 -34.51 -6.59
N ARG A 454 9.76 -35.76 -6.24
CA ARG A 454 11.13 -36.15 -5.86
C ARG A 454 12.13 -36.08 -7.01
N ILE A 455 11.67 -36.10 -8.26
CA ILE A 455 12.54 -36.10 -9.44
C ILE A 455 12.51 -34.73 -10.11
N LEU A 456 11.32 -34.23 -10.46
CA LEU A 456 11.15 -32.95 -11.13
C LEU A 456 11.48 -31.76 -10.22
N GLY A 457 11.27 -31.86 -8.91
CA GLY A 457 11.62 -30.82 -7.94
C GLY A 457 13.10 -30.43 -7.97
N PRO A 458 14.03 -31.35 -7.69
CA PRO A 458 15.46 -31.08 -7.77
C PRO A 458 15.92 -30.64 -9.17
N ILE A 459 15.40 -31.26 -10.24
CA ILE A 459 15.77 -30.90 -11.62
C ILE A 459 15.35 -29.47 -11.92
N TYR A 460 14.10 -29.09 -11.60
CA TYR A 460 13.60 -27.73 -11.76
C TYR A 460 14.48 -26.72 -11.04
N PHE A 461 14.78 -26.98 -9.76
CA PHE A 461 15.56 -26.06 -8.94
C PHE A 461 17.00 -25.89 -9.45
N ILE A 462 17.70 -26.99 -9.72
CA ILE A 462 19.10 -26.96 -10.19
C ILE A 462 19.21 -26.26 -11.54
N THR A 463 18.32 -26.59 -12.48
CA THR A 463 18.33 -25.97 -13.82
C THR A 463 17.95 -24.50 -13.76
N PHE A 464 16.94 -24.12 -12.97
CA PHE A 464 16.56 -22.72 -12.78
C PHE A 464 17.71 -21.89 -12.20
N VAL A 465 18.36 -22.36 -11.13
CA VAL A 465 19.52 -21.66 -10.54
C VAL A 465 20.66 -21.57 -11.54
N PHE A 466 20.96 -22.64 -12.27
CA PHE A 466 22.02 -22.61 -13.29
C PHE A 466 21.76 -21.57 -14.39
N PHE A 467 20.60 -21.62 -15.04
CA PHE A 467 20.31 -20.70 -16.14
C PHE A 467 20.04 -19.28 -15.69
N VAL A 468 19.23 -19.07 -14.65
CA VAL A 468 18.78 -17.73 -14.27
C VAL A 468 19.81 -17.01 -13.41
N PHE A 469 20.40 -17.69 -12.43
CA PHE A 469 21.38 -17.06 -11.54
C PHE A 469 22.77 -17.00 -12.19
N PHE A 470 23.33 -18.14 -12.62
CA PHE A 470 24.71 -18.14 -13.13
C PHE A 470 24.87 -17.58 -14.54
N ILE A 471 23.91 -17.76 -15.43
CA ILE A 471 24.02 -17.26 -16.80
C ILE A 471 23.40 -15.86 -16.90
N LEU A 472 22.10 -15.72 -16.65
CA LEU A 472 21.38 -14.47 -16.97
C LEU A 472 21.80 -13.28 -16.08
N LEU A 473 21.95 -13.48 -14.77
CA LEU A 473 22.35 -12.40 -13.86
C LEU A 473 23.77 -11.90 -14.17
N ASN A 474 24.70 -12.82 -14.42
CA ASN A 474 26.07 -12.47 -14.80
C ASN A 474 26.14 -11.76 -16.16
N MET A 475 25.25 -12.10 -17.10
CA MET A 475 25.15 -11.37 -18.37
C MET A 475 24.68 -9.93 -18.17
N PHE A 476 23.73 -9.70 -17.26
CA PHE A 476 23.26 -8.36 -16.88
C PHE A 476 24.40 -7.50 -16.32
N LEU A 477 25.21 -8.08 -15.42
CA LEU A 477 26.39 -7.43 -14.85
C LEU A 477 27.44 -7.11 -15.92
N ALA A 478 27.65 -8.01 -16.88
CA ALA A 478 28.58 -7.79 -17.97
C ALA A 478 28.18 -6.60 -18.86
N ILE A 479 26.90 -6.46 -19.22
CA ILE A 479 26.39 -5.33 -20.01
C ILE A 479 26.64 -3.99 -19.28
N ILE A 480 26.31 -3.94 -17.99
CA ILE A 480 26.52 -2.73 -17.17
C ILE A 480 28.01 -2.41 -17.04
N ASN A 481 28.85 -3.40 -16.78
CA ASN A 481 30.29 -3.17 -16.59
C ASN A 481 30.97 -2.68 -17.87
N ASN A 482 30.56 -3.21 -19.04
CA ASN A 482 31.09 -2.78 -20.32
C ASN A 482 30.75 -1.31 -20.62
N THR A 483 29.47 -0.95 -20.49
CA THR A 483 29.00 0.43 -20.71
C THR A 483 29.54 1.41 -19.67
N PHE A 484 29.68 0.99 -18.41
CA PHE A 484 30.34 1.80 -17.37
C PHE A 484 31.79 2.10 -17.71
N SER A 485 32.53 1.08 -18.17
CA SER A 485 33.93 1.22 -18.58
C SER A 485 34.08 2.15 -19.79
N GLU A 486 33.20 2.03 -20.79
CA GLU A 486 33.17 2.89 -21.97
C GLU A 486 32.95 4.36 -21.58
N VAL A 487 31.91 4.67 -20.82
CA VAL A 487 31.63 6.04 -20.38
C VAL A 487 32.74 6.57 -19.48
N LYS A 488 33.34 5.74 -18.62
CA LYS A 488 34.48 6.15 -17.79
C LYS A 488 35.68 6.59 -18.63
N THR A 489 35.94 5.94 -19.78
CA THR A 489 37.01 6.37 -20.68
C THR A 489 36.67 7.69 -21.38
N GLU A 490 35.44 7.88 -21.84
CA GLU A 490 34.97 9.13 -22.47
C GLU A 490 35.06 10.32 -21.50
N PHE A 491 34.66 10.10 -20.24
CA PHE A 491 34.79 11.09 -19.19
C PHE A 491 36.23 11.32 -18.72
N LYS A 492 37.24 10.50 -19.06
CA LYS A 492 38.65 10.84 -18.79
C LYS A 492 39.22 11.79 -19.84
N VAL A 493 38.68 11.76 -21.06
CA VAL A 493 39.16 12.57 -22.20
C VAL A 493 38.63 14.01 -22.15
N MET A 494 37.48 14.27 -21.50
CA MET A 494 36.99 15.63 -21.28
C MET A 494 37.80 16.37 -20.18
N PRO A 495 38.32 17.60 -20.41
CA PRO A 495 39.08 18.34 -19.40
C PRO A 495 38.28 18.61 -18.12
N SER A 496 38.98 18.70 -16.99
CA SER A 496 38.46 18.85 -15.62
C SER A 496 37.64 20.14 -15.41
N GLN A 497 36.31 20.02 -15.37
CA GLN A 497 35.39 21.05 -14.85
C GLN A 497 35.47 21.24 -13.32
N GLU A 498 35.97 20.24 -12.58
CA GLU A 498 36.01 20.27 -11.10
C GLU A 498 36.96 21.32 -10.53
N LEU A 499 38.05 21.63 -11.24
CA LEU A 499 39.07 22.60 -10.81
C LEU A 499 38.53 24.04 -10.79
N GLN A 500 37.39 24.32 -11.47
CA GLN A 500 36.74 25.63 -11.43
C GLN A 500 35.60 25.71 -10.40
N ILE A 501 34.92 24.61 -10.08
CA ILE A 501 33.74 24.60 -9.20
C ILE A 501 34.13 24.64 -7.72
N THR A 502 35.16 23.89 -7.32
CA THR A 502 35.72 23.93 -5.95
C THR A 502 36.31 25.30 -5.63
N ASP A 503 36.98 25.93 -6.60
CA ASP A 503 37.46 27.31 -6.50
C ASP A 503 36.33 28.34 -6.41
N LEU A 504 35.22 28.14 -7.14
CA LEU A 504 34.05 29.02 -7.06
C LEU A 504 33.29 28.85 -5.74
N PHE A 505 33.09 27.62 -5.25
CA PHE A 505 32.47 27.36 -3.96
C PHE A 505 33.32 27.89 -2.81
N SER A 506 34.64 27.70 -2.83
CA SER A 506 35.55 28.25 -1.82
C SER A 506 35.53 29.78 -1.83
N ARG A 507 35.48 30.42 -3.01
CA ARG A 507 35.34 31.88 -3.15
C ARG A 507 33.99 32.40 -2.66
N SER A 508 32.89 31.69 -2.92
CA SER A 508 31.55 32.07 -2.44
C SER A 508 31.41 31.88 -0.93
N CYS A 509 31.91 30.77 -0.37
CA CYS A 509 31.97 30.53 1.07
C CYS A 509 32.85 31.57 1.76
N ASN A 510 34.03 31.90 1.20
CA ASN A 510 34.89 32.95 1.74
C ASN A 510 34.22 34.34 1.65
N LYS A 511 33.52 34.68 0.56
CA LYS A 511 32.76 35.94 0.47
C LYS A 511 31.59 36.00 1.46
N ALA A 512 30.90 34.88 1.70
CA ALA A 512 29.83 34.78 2.68
C ALA A 512 30.35 34.89 4.12
N LEU A 513 31.47 34.22 4.44
CA LEU A 513 32.18 34.30 5.72
C LEU A 513 32.72 35.72 6.02
N VAL A 514 33.23 36.41 5.00
CA VAL A 514 33.68 37.82 5.12
C VAL A 514 32.48 38.77 5.30
N LYS A 515 31.35 38.54 4.60
CA LYS A 515 30.11 39.32 4.80
C LYS A 515 29.45 39.08 6.17
N LEU A 516 29.56 37.87 6.71
CA LEU A 516 29.06 37.50 8.05
C LEU A 516 30.04 37.88 9.18
N LYS A 517 31.13 38.61 8.88
CA LYS A 517 32.17 39.05 9.84
C LYS A 517 32.85 37.93 10.66
N LEU A 518 32.76 36.67 10.22
CA LEU A 518 33.39 35.53 10.88
C LEU A 518 34.86 35.33 10.48
N LYS A 519 35.38 36.11 9.51
CA LYS A 519 36.79 36.15 9.11
C LYS A 519 37.17 37.57 8.65
N LYS A 520 38.30 38.13 9.14
CA LYS A 520 38.80 39.45 8.70
C LYS A 520 39.25 39.39 7.22
N PRO A 521 38.97 40.42 6.40
CA PRO A 521 39.44 40.48 5.02
C PRO A 521 40.96 40.69 5.01
N GLY A 522 41.69 39.74 4.43
CA GLY A 522 43.12 39.88 4.17
C GLY A 522 43.34 40.89 3.03
N THR A 523 44.21 41.85 3.29
CA THR A 523 44.69 42.88 2.39
C THR A 523 45.36 42.28 1.15
N ASP A 524 44.95 42.73 -0.02
CA ASP A 524 45.78 42.69 -1.23
C ASP A 524 47.07 43.48 -0.97
N THR A 525 48.22 42.84 -1.13
CA THR A 525 49.49 43.55 -1.36
C THR A 525 50.09 43.04 -2.65
N THR A 526 49.98 43.88 -3.67
CA THR A 526 50.94 44.04 -4.75
C THR A 526 52.36 44.14 -4.17
N GLN A 527 53.26 43.25 -4.56
CA GLN A 527 54.68 43.55 -4.65
C GLN A 527 55.19 43.01 -5.98
N ALA A 528 55.53 43.96 -6.85
CA ALA A 528 56.36 43.75 -8.02
C ALA A 528 57.83 43.65 -7.58
N ASP A 529 58.56 42.78 -8.29
CA ASP A 529 59.97 42.81 -8.66
C ASP A 529 61.11 42.91 -7.62
N GLU A 530 62.16 42.15 -7.95
CA GLU A 530 63.58 42.21 -7.51
C GLU A 530 63.90 41.71 -6.07
N SER A 531 64.93 40.92 -5.76
CA SER A 531 66.00 40.24 -6.51
C SER A 531 66.86 39.43 -5.50
N LEU A 532 67.58 38.41 -5.98
CA LEU A 532 68.84 37.81 -5.45
C LEU A 532 68.81 36.93 -4.18
N GLU A 533 68.89 35.60 -4.35
CA GLU A 533 70.14 34.79 -4.41
C GLU A 533 69.85 33.40 -5.02
#